data_AF-A0A8D9ACX5-F1
#
_entry.id   AF-A0A8D9ACX5-F1
#
_cell.length_a   1.000
_cell.length_b   1.000
_cell.length_c   1.000
_cell.angle_alpha   90.00
_cell.angle_beta   90.00
_cell.angle_gamma   90.00
#
_symmetry.space_group_name_H-M   'P 1'
#
loop_
_entity.id
_entity.type
_entity.pdbx_description
1 polymer ?
#
loop_
_entity_poly.entity_id
_entity_poly.type
_entity_poly.pdbx_seq_one_letter_code
_entity_poly.pdbx_strand_id
1 'polypeptide(L)'
;MEISVQNLEQAIFQFYHSSQNLQAEAHDWLNKVQSSPQIWILLWDLLHPEKSSEAQYFAATTLHMKLSRDWKQIPAEDYETLKRKILDAVLCYATGPKVVFNRLCIALASFILRTVQNFWKTPIQDILSLFQNTSAIPPEKAACVVLEILMVIPEEFQTVSLPQADKTVVHHELESSVTLVTALIDSLLQHSDPLVVKQSVQCAKAWSQLGIPLPSCEPLYSHLIQVALGSWANESAELCEATLETLSHILTHFNTFHYSSLLMSLIHKIMPVATIADNLQQITTSGEFTEDNQELLAATYSLFISLGETHTSLIQLAL
;
A
#
# COMPACT_ATOMS: atom_id res chain seq x y z
N MET A 1 14.78 34.80 9.53
CA MET A 1 14.16 34.87 8.20
C MET A 1 12.66 34.79 8.40
N GLU A 2 11.88 35.66 7.75
CA GLU A 2 10.40 35.59 7.76
C GLU A 2 9.94 34.33 7.02
N ILE A 3 8.81 33.76 7.42
CA ILE A 3 8.26 32.57 6.77
C ILE A 3 7.44 33.01 5.55
N SER A 4 8.00 32.81 4.35
CA SER A 4 7.35 33.07 3.07
C SER A 4 7.70 31.98 2.06
N VAL A 5 6.91 31.84 0.99
CA VAL A 5 7.16 30.84 -0.08
C VAL A 5 8.57 31.03 -0.68
N GLN A 6 8.96 32.27 -0.95
CA GLN A 6 10.27 32.60 -1.53
C GLN A 6 11.43 32.20 -0.61
N ASN A 7 11.31 32.48 0.69
CA ASN A 7 12.35 32.10 1.66
C ASN A 7 12.41 30.59 1.87
N LEU A 8 11.27 29.90 1.79
CA LEU A 8 11.20 28.43 1.81
C LEU A 8 11.91 27.84 0.60
N GLU A 9 11.64 28.34 -0.60
CA GLU A 9 12.30 27.89 -1.84
C GLU A 9 13.82 28.10 -1.76
N GLN A 10 14.27 29.26 -1.26
CA GLN A 10 15.69 29.54 -1.08
C GLN A 10 16.34 28.61 -0.07
N ALA A 11 15.71 28.36 1.08
CA ALA A 11 16.24 27.46 2.09
C ALA A 11 16.26 26.00 1.61
N ILE A 12 15.25 25.56 0.86
CA ILE A 12 15.20 24.22 0.25
C ILE A 12 16.34 24.11 -0.78
N PHE A 13 16.50 25.10 -1.65
CA PHE A 13 17.61 25.12 -2.61
C PHE A 13 18.97 25.07 -1.91
N GLN A 14 19.15 25.85 -0.84
CA GLN A 14 20.37 25.84 -0.03
C GLN A 14 20.63 24.47 0.60
N PHE A 15 19.60 23.82 1.15
CA PHE A 15 19.69 22.49 1.73
C PHE A 15 20.16 21.43 0.72
N TYR A 16 19.67 21.46 -0.53
CA TYR A 16 20.04 20.46 -1.53
C TYR A 16 21.36 20.75 -2.25
N HIS A 17 21.76 22.02 -2.42
CA HIS A 17 22.85 22.40 -3.34
C HIS A 17 24.06 23.10 -2.71
N SER A 18 24.05 23.36 -1.39
CA SER A 18 25.14 24.12 -0.74
C SER A 18 26.16 23.25 0.00
N SER A 19 27.20 23.90 0.53
CA SER A 19 28.21 23.25 1.38
C SER A 19 27.65 22.82 2.74
N GLN A 20 28.30 21.86 3.40
CA GLN A 20 27.79 21.18 4.60
C GLN A 20 27.34 22.13 5.73
N ASN A 21 28.05 23.23 5.98
CA ASN A 21 27.67 24.21 7.00
C ASN A 21 26.35 24.93 6.65
N LEU A 22 26.21 25.35 5.39
CA LEU A 22 25.01 26.02 4.90
C LEU A 22 23.81 25.07 4.82
N GLN A 23 24.05 23.78 4.55
CA GLN A 23 23.00 22.76 4.60
C GLN A 23 22.47 22.56 6.01
N ALA A 24 23.34 22.54 7.03
CA ALA A 24 22.92 22.41 8.42
C ALA A 24 22.07 23.60 8.88
N GLU A 25 22.48 24.82 8.55
CA GLU A 25 21.69 26.03 8.85
C GLU A 25 20.32 26.03 8.18
N ALA A 26 20.27 25.65 6.89
CA ALA A 26 19.03 25.53 6.15
C ALA A 26 18.12 24.44 6.75
N HIS A 27 18.68 23.29 7.11
CA HIS A 27 17.94 22.19 7.74
C HIS A 27 17.32 22.61 9.08
N ASP A 28 18.09 23.26 9.95
CA ASP A 28 17.61 23.75 11.24
C ASP A 28 16.49 24.78 11.08
N TRP A 29 16.60 25.66 10.09
CA TRP A 29 15.55 26.63 9.79
C TRP A 29 14.29 25.94 9.24
N LEU A 30 14.43 25.03 8.28
CA LEU A 30 13.33 24.26 7.72
C LEU A 30 12.60 23.46 8.80
N ASN A 31 13.30 22.80 9.72
CA ASN A 31 12.71 22.08 10.84
C ASN A 31 11.85 22.99 11.74
N LYS A 32 12.32 24.21 12.02
CA LYS A 32 11.56 25.22 12.78
C LYS A 32 10.30 25.65 12.02
N VAL A 33 10.41 25.86 10.70
CA VAL A 33 9.27 26.25 9.86
C VAL A 33 8.24 25.12 9.77
N GLN A 34 8.68 23.88 9.58
CA GLN A 34 7.79 22.71 9.56
C GLN A 34 6.97 22.56 10.84
N SER A 35 7.51 22.97 11.99
CA SER A 35 6.79 22.95 13.27
C SER A 35 5.82 24.13 13.44
N SER A 36 6.01 25.22 12.71
CA SER A 36 5.16 26.43 12.79
C SER A 36 3.73 26.17 12.29
N PRO A 37 2.71 26.86 12.81
CA PRO A 37 1.34 26.80 12.26
C PRO A 37 1.23 27.48 10.88
N GLN A 38 2.11 28.45 10.57
CA GLN A 38 2.05 29.20 9.31
C GLN A 38 2.29 28.32 8.07
N ILE A 39 3.01 27.20 8.24
CA ILE A 39 3.35 26.32 7.13
C ILE A 39 2.10 25.74 6.45
N TRP A 40 1.01 25.49 7.21
CA TRP A 40 -0.24 24.94 6.68
C TRP A 40 -0.81 25.70 5.47
N ILE A 41 -0.60 27.01 5.43
CA ILE A 41 -1.08 27.87 4.34
C ILE A 41 -0.14 27.75 3.14
N LEU A 42 1.17 27.77 3.38
CA LEU A 42 2.22 27.81 2.36
C LEU A 42 2.49 26.45 1.69
N LEU A 43 2.08 25.33 2.32
CA LEU A 43 2.26 23.99 1.76
C LEU A 43 1.65 23.85 0.38
N TRP A 44 0.47 24.42 0.18
CA TRP A 44 -0.28 24.31 -1.07
C TRP A 44 0.40 25.11 -2.19
N ASP A 45 1.01 26.26 -1.88
CA ASP A 45 1.77 27.04 -2.84
C ASP A 45 3.06 26.33 -3.26
N LEU A 46 3.70 25.59 -2.34
CA LEU A 46 4.89 24.78 -2.62
C LEU A 46 4.56 23.47 -3.37
N LEU A 47 3.34 22.95 -3.20
CA LEU A 47 2.80 21.84 -4.00
C LEU A 47 2.31 22.27 -5.38
N HIS A 48 2.51 23.53 -5.79
CA HIS A 48 2.10 23.94 -7.12
C HIS A 48 2.96 23.25 -8.20
N PRO A 49 2.39 22.78 -9.33
CA PRO A 49 3.14 22.06 -10.36
C PRO A 49 4.31 22.83 -10.97
N GLU A 50 4.27 24.16 -10.94
CA GLU A 50 5.34 25.04 -11.43
C GLU A 50 6.56 25.11 -10.49
N LYS A 51 6.45 24.58 -9.27
CA LYS A 51 7.54 24.55 -8.29
C LYS A 51 8.53 23.42 -8.57
N SER A 52 9.72 23.51 -8.00
CA SER A 52 10.73 22.46 -8.15
C SER A 52 10.29 21.16 -7.45
N SER A 53 10.80 20.02 -7.91
CA SER A 53 10.52 18.71 -7.30
C SER A 53 10.91 18.64 -5.83
N GLU A 54 11.99 19.33 -5.44
CA GLU A 54 12.45 19.43 -4.06
C GLU A 54 11.46 20.20 -3.18
N ALA A 55 10.92 21.31 -3.70
CA ALA A 55 9.91 22.10 -3.01
C ALA A 55 8.61 21.32 -2.82
N GLN A 56 8.16 20.64 -3.89
CA GLN A 56 6.97 19.78 -3.85
C GLN A 56 7.14 18.62 -2.87
N TYR A 57 8.30 17.97 -2.88
CA TYR A 57 8.61 16.87 -1.96
C TYR A 57 8.70 17.34 -0.51
N PHE A 58 9.32 18.49 -0.26
CA PHE A 58 9.35 19.11 1.06
C PHE A 58 7.93 19.39 1.56
N ALA A 59 7.06 19.94 0.71
CA ALA A 59 5.68 20.24 1.07
C ALA A 59 4.87 18.97 1.36
N ALA A 60 4.95 17.95 0.50
CA ALA A 60 4.28 16.67 0.74
C ALA A 60 4.77 16.01 2.05
N THR A 61 6.08 16.04 2.31
CA THR A 61 6.68 15.47 3.53
C THR A 61 6.24 16.23 4.78
N THR A 62 6.18 17.56 4.68
CA THR A 62 5.72 18.41 5.78
C THR A 62 4.23 18.21 6.05
N LEU A 63 3.41 18.04 5.00
CA LEU A 63 1.98 17.73 5.12
C LEU A 63 1.76 16.41 5.88
N HIS A 64 2.47 15.33 5.49
CA HIS A 64 2.44 14.06 6.22
C HIS A 64 2.83 14.25 7.69
N MET A 65 3.96 14.91 7.95
CA MET A 65 4.44 15.14 9.31
C MET A 65 3.41 15.90 10.15
N LYS A 66 2.80 16.94 9.58
CA LYS A 66 1.76 17.74 10.21
C LYS A 66 0.51 16.93 10.54
N LEU A 67 0.03 16.13 9.60
CA LEU A 67 -1.09 15.22 9.83
C LEU A 67 -0.74 14.20 10.93
N SER A 68 0.47 13.65 10.90
CA SER A 68 0.88 12.57 11.81
C SER A 68 1.28 13.02 13.21
N ARG A 69 1.75 14.26 13.40
CA ARG A 69 2.22 14.77 14.72
C ARG A 69 1.36 15.89 15.29
N ASP A 70 0.87 16.77 14.42
CA ASP A 70 0.23 18.02 14.78
C ASP A 70 -1.30 18.00 14.55
N TRP A 71 -1.92 16.81 14.47
CA TRP A 71 -3.35 16.65 14.19
C TRP A 71 -4.26 17.52 15.07
N LYS A 72 -3.92 17.67 16.36
CA LYS A 72 -4.69 18.45 17.33
C LYS A 72 -4.74 19.95 17.01
N GLN A 73 -3.89 20.45 16.12
CA GLN A 73 -3.89 21.85 15.67
C GLN A 73 -5.00 22.12 14.64
N ILE A 74 -5.58 21.09 14.04
CA ILE A 74 -6.55 21.24 12.95
C ILE A 74 -7.96 21.25 13.56
N PRO A 75 -8.72 22.35 13.43
CA PRO A 75 -10.08 22.41 13.93
C PRO A 75 -11.00 21.56 13.05
N ALA A 76 -12.06 20.99 13.64
CA ALA A 76 -12.96 20.07 12.94
C ALA A 76 -13.68 20.72 11.74
N GLU A 77 -13.88 22.04 11.77
CA GLU A 77 -14.48 22.80 10.67
C GLU A 77 -13.62 22.80 9.39
N ASP A 78 -12.31 22.61 9.52
CA ASP A 78 -11.38 22.58 8.40
C ASP A 78 -11.22 21.19 7.77
N TYR A 79 -11.77 20.13 8.38
CA TYR A 79 -11.56 18.75 7.93
C TYR A 79 -12.03 18.52 6.49
N GLU A 80 -13.18 19.08 6.11
CA GLU A 80 -13.72 18.93 4.75
C GLU A 80 -12.87 19.67 3.72
N THR A 81 -12.43 20.90 4.04
CA THR A 81 -11.53 21.67 3.19
C THR A 81 -10.19 20.96 3.01
N LEU A 82 -9.64 20.42 4.10
CA LEU A 82 -8.37 19.69 4.10
C LEU A 82 -8.49 18.38 3.30
N LYS A 83 -9.55 17.60 3.52
CA LYS A 83 -9.87 16.39 2.73
C LYS A 83 -9.83 16.70 1.24
N ARG A 84 -10.54 17.74 0.80
CA ARG A 84 -10.60 18.14 -0.60
C ARG A 84 -9.22 18.51 -1.15
N LYS A 85 -8.46 19.36 -0.45
CA LYS A 85 -7.12 19.77 -0.88
C LYS A 85 -6.15 18.59 -1.00
N ILE A 86 -6.20 17.63 -0.09
CA ILE A 86 -5.36 16.42 -0.14
C ILE A 86 -5.75 15.57 -1.36
N LEU A 87 -7.05 15.33 -1.57
CA LEU A 87 -7.53 14.56 -2.72
C LEU A 87 -7.18 15.24 -4.06
N ASP A 88 -7.37 16.56 -4.17
CA ASP A 88 -7.01 17.33 -5.35
C ASP A 88 -5.49 17.25 -5.62
N ALA A 89 -4.66 17.33 -4.57
CA ALA A 89 -3.21 17.17 -4.70
C ALA A 89 -2.84 15.75 -5.16
N VAL A 90 -3.42 14.70 -4.56
CA VAL A 90 -3.18 13.30 -4.96
C VAL A 90 -3.57 13.10 -6.43
N LEU A 91 -4.70 13.64 -6.86
CA LEU A 91 -5.17 13.56 -8.24
C LEU A 91 -4.24 14.31 -9.21
N CYS A 92 -3.81 15.51 -8.84
CA CYS A 92 -2.88 16.33 -9.62
C CYS A 92 -1.53 15.62 -9.81
N TYR A 93 -1.03 14.93 -8.77
CA TYR A 93 0.25 14.23 -8.79
C TYR A 93 0.16 12.77 -9.23
N ALA A 94 -1.01 12.24 -9.59
CA ALA A 94 -1.20 10.85 -10.03
C ALA A 94 -0.33 10.47 -11.26
N THR A 95 -0.03 11.46 -12.12
CA THR A 95 0.89 11.34 -13.26
C THR A 95 2.18 12.15 -13.09
N GLY A 96 2.42 12.69 -11.90
CA GLY A 96 3.58 13.52 -11.57
C GLY A 96 4.79 12.74 -11.03
N PRO A 97 5.76 13.42 -10.40
CA PRO A 97 6.94 12.77 -9.81
C PRO A 97 6.54 11.75 -8.73
N LYS A 98 6.93 10.48 -8.91
CA LYS A 98 6.55 9.37 -8.02
C LYS A 98 6.89 9.62 -6.55
N VAL A 99 8.03 10.25 -6.27
CA VAL A 99 8.45 10.56 -4.89
C VAL A 99 7.48 11.51 -4.16
N VAL A 100 6.87 12.46 -4.89
CA VAL A 100 5.89 13.40 -4.34
C VAL A 100 4.54 12.70 -4.20
N PHE A 101 4.10 11.99 -5.24
CA PHE A 101 2.86 11.23 -5.24
C PHE A 101 2.79 10.21 -4.09
N ASN A 102 3.84 9.40 -3.91
CA ASN A 102 3.89 8.41 -2.83
C ASN A 102 3.81 9.10 -1.46
N ARG A 103 4.48 10.25 -1.27
CA ARG A 103 4.39 11.01 -0.02
C ARG A 103 2.99 11.57 0.23
N LEU A 104 2.29 12.02 -0.81
CA LEU A 104 0.90 12.47 -0.73
C LEU A 104 -0.06 11.31 -0.41
N CYS A 105 0.19 10.10 -0.93
CA CYS A 105 -0.57 8.89 -0.55
C CYS A 105 -0.43 8.59 0.94
N ILE A 106 0.79 8.71 1.49
CA ILE A 106 1.03 8.53 2.93
C ILE A 106 0.31 9.62 3.73
N ALA A 107 0.38 10.88 3.30
CA ALA A 107 -0.37 11.97 3.93
C ALA A 107 -1.89 11.71 3.92
N LEU A 108 -2.44 11.26 2.79
CA LEU A 108 -3.84 10.88 2.67
C LEU A 108 -4.21 9.73 3.61
N ALA A 109 -3.39 8.69 3.69
CA ALA A 109 -3.58 7.59 4.63
C ALA A 109 -3.60 8.09 6.08
N SER A 110 -2.66 8.94 6.49
CA SER A 110 -2.65 9.52 7.85
C SER A 110 -3.92 10.34 8.12
N PHE A 111 -4.43 11.08 7.14
CA PHE A 111 -5.69 11.80 7.26
C PHE A 111 -6.88 10.85 7.41
N ILE A 112 -6.97 9.80 6.60
CA ILE A 112 -8.01 8.77 6.67
C ILE A 112 -8.02 8.13 8.07
N LEU A 113 -6.89 7.64 8.55
CA LEU A 113 -6.79 6.95 9.84
C LEU A 113 -7.20 7.83 11.03
N ARG A 114 -7.05 9.15 10.91
CA ARG A 114 -7.43 10.13 11.94
C ARG A 114 -8.89 10.57 11.87
N THR A 115 -9.54 10.34 10.74
CA THR A 115 -10.90 10.83 10.48
C THR A 115 -11.93 9.74 10.29
N VAL A 116 -11.50 8.49 10.00
CA VAL A 116 -12.40 7.39 9.63
C VAL A 116 -13.49 7.12 10.68
N GLN A 117 -13.13 7.23 11.96
CA GLN A 117 -14.06 7.02 13.07
C GLN A 117 -15.14 8.11 13.19
N ASN A 118 -14.76 9.38 13.06
CA ASN A 118 -15.59 10.50 13.54
C ASN A 118 -16.08 11.45 12.42
N PHE A 119 -15.45 11.41 11.25
CA PHE A 119 -15.70 12.38 10.18
C PHE A 119 -15.86 11.69 8.82
N TRP A 120 -14.83 10.98 8.33
CA TRP A 120 -14.82 10.43 6.98
C TRP A 120 -15.06 8.92 6.99
N LYS A 121 -16.32 8.50 7.12
CA LYS A 121 -16.70 7.08 7.32
C LYS A 121 -16.52 6.17 6.10
N THR A 122 -16.48 6.72 4.88
CA THR A 122 -16.45 5.94 3.63
C THR A 122 -15.25 6.29 2.75
N PRO A 123 -14.00 6.31 3.28
CA PRO A 123 -12.85 6.84 2.55
C PRO A 123 -12.53 6.03 1.31
N ILE A 124 -12.61 4.70 1.41
CA ILE A 124 -12.32 3.80 0.30
C ILE A 124 -13.35 3.99 -0.82
N GLN A 125 -14.64 3.99 -0.49
CA GLN A 125 -15.71 4.16 -1.48
C GLN A 125 -15.62 5.52 -2.20
N ASP A 126 -15.33 6.59 -1.46
CA ASP A 126 -15.16 7.93 -2.02
C ASP A 126 -13.95 7.99 -2.97
N ILE A 127 -12.81 7.37 -2.60
CA ILE A 127 -11.61 7.32 -3.44
C ILE A 127 -11.89 6.53 -4.73
N LEU A 128 -12.53 5.36 -4.63
CA LEU A 128 -12.91 4.58 -5.81
C LEU A 128 -13.82 5.39 -6.74
N SER A 129 -14.82 6.07 -6.17
CA SER A 129 -15.75 6.92 -6.92
C SER A 129 -15.02 8.10 -7.58
N LEU A 130 -14.05 8.72 -6.91
CA LEU A 130 -13.26 9.82 -7.46
C LEU A 130 -12.47 9.39 -8.70
N PHE A 131 -11.76 8.27 -8.63
CA PHE A 131 -10.92 7.79 -9.73
C PHE A 131 -11.74 7.17 -10.87
N GLN A 132 -12.90 6.57 -10.59
CA GLN A 132 -13.83 6.11 -11.63
C GLN A 132 -14.42 7.27 -12.44
N ASN A 133 -14.69 8.41 -11.81
CA ASN A 133 -15.28 9.58 -12.46
C ASN A 133 -14.24 10.52 -13.10
N THR A 134 -12.96 10.28 -12.89
CA THR A 134 -11.90 11.11 -13.45
C THR A 134 -11.56 10.67 -14.87
N SER A 135 -11.92 11.47 -15.86
CA SER A 135 -11.57 11.22 -17.27
C SER A 135 -10.15 11.69 -17.65
N ALA A 136 -9.45 12.36 -16.75
CA ALA A 136 -8.12 12.93 -17.01
C ALA A 136 -6.99 11.87 -17.01
N ILE A 137 -7.25 10.68 -16.48
CA ILE A 137 -6.26 9.60 -16.30
C ILE A 137 -6.78 8.34 -17.02
N PRO A 138 -5.94 7.61 -17.77
CA PRO A 138 -6.33 6.33 -18.37
C PRO A 138 -6.83 5.33 -17.31
N PRO A 139 -7.80 4.45 -17.62
CA PRO A 139 -8.38 3.52 -16.65
C PRO A 139 -7.35 2.64 -15.93
N GLU A 140 -6.36 2.12 -16.65
CA GLU A 140 -5.31 1.26 -16.10
C GLU A 140 -4.42 2.03 -15.12
N LYS A 141 -4.08 3.27 -15.48
CA LYS A 141 -3.30 4.16 -14.61
C LYS A 141 -4.10 4.59 -13.38
N ALA A 142 -5.39 4.82 -13.53
CA ALA A 142 -6.29 5.12 -12.41
C ALA A 142 -6.38 3.93 -11.45
N ALA A 143 -6.47 2.70 -11.96
CA ALA A 143 -6.42 1.48 -11.15
C ALA A 143 -5.08 1.37 -10.39
N CYS A 144 -3.94 1.58 -11.06
CA CYS A 144 -2.62 1.61 -10.42
C CYS A 144 -2.53 2.63 -9.27
N VAL A 145 -3.07 3.83 -9.49
CA VAL A 145 -3.05 4.92 -8.50
C VAL A 145 -3.92 4.58 -7.29
N VAL A 146 -5.12 4.04 -7.52
CA VAL A 146 -5.99 3.54 -6.46
C VAL A 146 -5.29 2.45 -5.66
N LEU A 147 -4.68 1.46 -6.31
CA LEU A 147 -3.96 0.38 -5.65
C LEU A 147 -2.81 0.91 -4.78
N GLU A 148 -2.06 1.91 -5.24
CA GLU A 148 -1.00 2.55 -4.44
C GLU A 148 -1.57 3.21 -3.17
N ILE A 149 -2.66 3.98 -3.29
CA ILE A 149 -3.32 4.59 -2.13
C ILE A 149 -3.78 3.51 -1.16
N LEU A 150 -4.40 2.45 -1.66
CA LEU A 150 -4.90 1.35 -0.84
C LEU A 150 -3.77 0.60 -0.13
N MET A 151 -2.63 0.37 -0.77
CA MET A 151 -1.46 -0.28 -0.13
C MET A 151 -0.93 0.52 1.06
N VAL A 152 -0.91 1.85 0.93
CA VAL A 152 -0.33 2.72 1.95
C VAL A 152 -1.18 2.81 3.22
N ILE A 153 -2.49 2.57 3.14
CA ILE A 153 -3.40 2.66 4.31
C ILE A 153 -3.02 1.67 5.44
N PRO A 154 -2.96 0.34 5.21
CA PRO A 154 -2.57 -0.60 6.24
C PRO A 154 -1.12 -0.39 6.70
N GLU A 155 -0.21 0.00 5.81
CA GLU A 155 1.19 0.30 6.16
C GLU A 155 1.31 1.50 7.11
N GLU A 156 0.60 2.59 6.82
CA GLU A 156 0.57 3.77 7.70
C GLU A 156 -0.12 3.44 9.03
N PHE A 157 -1.13 2.58 9.04
CA PHE A 157 -1.78 2.16 10.28
C PHE A 157 -0.82 1.45 11.26
N GLN A 158 0.18 0.73 10.76
CA GLN A 158 1.19 0.10 11.63
C GLN A 158 2.08 1.13 12.34
N THR A 159 2.35 2.27 11.69
CA THR A 159 3.30 3.28 12.19
C THR A 159 2.62 4.47 12.86
N VAL A 160 1.32 4.68 12.61
CA VAL A 160 0.59 5.84 13.12
C VAL A 160 0.56 5.85 14.65
N SER A 161 0.85 7.03 15.21
CA SER A 161 0.71 7.30 16.62
C SER A 161 -0.72 7.72 16.92
N LEU A 162 -1.51 6.75 17.39
CA LEU A 162 -2.88 6.91 17.88
C LEU A 162 -2.97 6.33 19.30
N PRO A 163 -3.84 6.89 20.16
CA PRO A 163 -4.22 6.26 21.42
C PRO A 163 -4.72 4.82 21.21
N GLN A 164 -4.46 3.91 22.15
CA GLN A 164 -4.80 2.49 21.98
C GLN A 164 -6.30 2.25 21.73
N ALA A 165 -7.18 3.01 22.39
CA ALA A 165 -8.62 2.93 22.17
C ALA A 165 -9.00 3.28 20.72
N ASP A 166 -8.42 4.36 20.19
CA ASP A 166 -8.66 4.80 18.82
C ASP A 166 -8.08 3.78 17.82
N LYS A 167 -6.92 3.18 18.11
CA LYS A 167 -6.32 2.13 17.26
C LYS A 167 -7.26 0.94 17.06
N THR A 168 -7.91 0.47 18.13
CA THR A 168 -8.85 -0.65 18.02
C THR A 168 -10.07 -0.29 17.18
N VAL A 169 -10.59 0.92 17.32
CA VAL A 169 -11.74 1.37 16.51
C VAL A 169 -11.35 1.53 15.04
N VAL A 170 -10.21 2.18 14.76
CA VAL A 170 -9.69 2.34 13.40
C VAL A 170 -9.42 0.97 12.75
N HIS A 171 -8.85 0.01 13.48
CA HIS A 171 -8.68 -1.36 13.00
C HIS A 171 -10.01 -1.96 12.55
N HIS A 172 -11.06 -1.83 13.36
CA HIS A 172 -12.38 -2.35 13.03
C HIS A 172 -12.99 -1.69 11.79
N GLU A 173 -12.82 -0.37 11.64
CA GLU A 173 -13.27 0.35 10.44
C GLU A 173 -12.51 -0.13 9.18
N LEU A 174 -11.19 -0.38 9.29
CA LEU A 174 -10.41 -0.93 8.19
C LEU A 174 -10.81 -2.39 7.87
N GLU A 175 -11.01 -3.23 8.88
CA GLU A 175 -11.52 -4.60 8.72
C GLU A 175 -12.86 -4.61 7.97
N SER A 176 -13.77 -3.68 8.29
CA SER A 176 -15.06 -3.56 7.61
C SER A 176 -14.91 -3.26 6.10
N SER A 177 -13.78 -2.66 5.72
CA SER A 177 -13.47 -2.30 4.34
C SER A 177 -12.73 -3.40 3.57
N VAL A 178 -12.21 -4.43 4.24
CA VAL A 178 -11.44 -5.53 3.62
C VAL A 178 -12.24 -6.21 2.51
N THR A 179 -13.55 -6.45 2.72
CA THR A 179 -14.40 -7.11 1.72
C THR A 179 -14.53 -6.29 0.44
N LEU A 180 -14.64 -4.95 0.55
CA LEU A 180 -14.70 -4.05 -0.60
C LEU A 180 -13.37 -4.05 -1.37
N VAL A 181 -12.25 -3.94 -0.65
CA VAL A 181 -10.91 -3.90 -1.27
C VAL A 181 -10.56 -5.22 -1.94
N THR A 182 -10.85 -6.34 -1.28
CA THR A 182 -10.59 -7.68 -1.85
C THR A 182 -11.44 -7.96 -3.09
N ALA A 183 -12.70 -7.50 -3.14
CA ALA A 183 -13.54 -7.59 -4.34
C ALA A 183 -12.98 -6.76 -5.51
N LEU A 184 -12.46 -5.56 -5.23
CA LEU A 184 -11.77 -4.75 -6.24
C LEU A 184 -10.53 -5.47 -6.76
N ILE A 185 -9.67 -5.94 -5.86
CA ILE A 185 -8.45 -6.67 -6.23
C ILE A 185 -8.79 -7.89 -7.08
N ASP A 186 -9.79 -8.68 -6.67
CA ASP A 186 -10.25 -9.87 -7.41
C ASP A 186 -10.61 -9.54 -8.87
N SER A 187 -11.31 -8.42 -9.08
CA SER A 187 -11.63 -7.94 -10.43
C SER A 187 -10.41 -7.51 -11.23
N LEU A 188 -9.40 -6.92 -10.58
CA LEU A 188 -8.19 -6.40 -11.22
C LEU A 188 -7.13 -7.48 -11.49
N LEU A 189 -7.16 -8.61 -10.79
CA LEU A 189 -6.28 -9.76 -11.07
C LEU A 189 -6.53 -10.38 -12.45
N GLN A 190 -7.73 -10.19 -13.02
CA GLN A 190 -8.09 -10.64 -14.36
C GLN A 190 -7.78 -9.61 -15.45
N HIS A 191 -7.15 -8.49 -15.10
CA HIS A 191 -6.81 -7.43 -16.03
C HIS A 191 -5.69 -7.87 -17.00
N SER A 192 -5.70 -7.37 -18.24
CA SER A 192 -4.70 -7.73 -19.24
C SER A 192 -3.34 -7.06 -19.05
N ASP A 193 -3.30 -5.96 -18.29
CA ASP A 193 -2.07 -5.21 -17.99
C ASP A 193 -1.29 -5.87 -16.84
N PRO A 194 -0.05 -6.37 -17.08
CA PRO A 194 0.77 -7.01 -16.06
C PRO A 194 1.08 -6.10 -14.86
N LEU A 195 1.19 -4.79 -15.05
CA LEU A 195 1.47 -3.85 -13.97
C LEU A 195 0.29 -3.77 -13.00
N VAL A 196 -0.94 -3.75 -13.54
CA VAL A 196 -2.17 -3.74 -12.74
C VAL A 196 -2.28 -5.04 -11.94
N VAL A 197 -2.01 -6.19 -12.56
CA VAL A 197 -2.02 -7.49 -11.87
C VAL A 197 -0.97 -7.53 -10.76
N LYS A 198 0.27 -7.09 -11.04
CA LYS A 198 1.35 -7.03 -10.05
C LYS A 198 0.99 -6.15 -8.85
N GLN A 199 0.47 -4.96 -9.08
CA GLN A 199 0.04 -4.07 -8.00
C GLN A 199 -1.18 -4.61 -7.24
N SER A 200 -2.06 -5.36 -7.91
CA SER A 200 -3.20 -6.03 -7.27
C SER A 200 -2.73 -7.10 -6.28
N VAL A 201 -1.72 -7.90 -6.65
CA VAL A 201 -1.08 -8.87 -5.76
C VAL A 201 -0.43 -8.18 -4.55
N GLN A 202 0.33 -7.10 -4.78
CA GLN A 202 0.95 -6.33 -3.70
C GLN A 202 -0.10 -5.71 -2.76
N CYS A 203 -1.21 -5.21 -3.31
CA CYS A 203 -2.33 -4.70 -2.53
C CYS A 203 -3.00 -5.80 -1.70
N ALA A 204 -3.18 -7.00 -2.26
CA ALA A 204 -3.68 -8.15 -1.51
C ALA A 204 -2.76 -8.50 -0.33
N LYS A 205 -1.44 -8.48 -0.54
CA LYS A 205 -0.45 -8.71 0.53
C LYS A 205 -0.58 -7.67 1.64
N ALA A 206 -0.64 -6.37 1.29
CA ALA A 206 -0.78 -5.29 2.27
C ALA A 206 -2.06 -5.43 3.11
N TRP A 207 -3.19 -5.73 2.47
CA TRP A 207 -4.49 -5.88 3.16
C TRP A 207 -4.65 -7.21 3.88
N SER A 208 -3.88 -8.24 3.53
CA SER A 208 -3.89 -9.53 4.24
C SER A 208 -3.47 -9.40 5.72
N GLN A 209 -2.71 -8.36 6.06
CA GLN A 209 -2.28 -8.05 7.42
C GLN A 209 -3.44 -7.70 8.37
N LEU A 210 -4.56 -7.22 7.82
CA LEU A 210 -5.79 -6.93 8.57
C LEU A 210 -6.70 -8.16 8.71
N GLY A 211 -6.33 -9.28 8.08
CA GLY A 211 -7.10 -10.52 8.09
C GLY A 211 -8.19 -10.56 7.04
N ILE A 212 -7.94 -11.29 5.95
CA ILE A 212 -8.93 -11.50 4.89
C ILE A 212 -9.94 -12.60 5.31
N PRO A 213 -11.25 -12.33 5.32
CA PRO A 213 -12.25 -13.33 5.65
C PRO A 213 -12.37 -14.34 4.50
N LEU A 214 -11.79 -15.53 4.69
CA LEU A 214 -11.73 -16.58 3.67
C LEU A 214 -13.08 -16.89 2.99
N PRO A 215 -14.23 -16.99 3.68
CA PRO A 215 -15.49 -17.33 3.03
C PRO A 215 -15.94 -16.32 1.96
N SER A 216 -15.73 -15.03 2.19
CA SER A 216 -16.13 -13.97 1.27
C SER A 216 -15.12 -13.74 0.14
N CYS A 217 -13.90 -14.25 0.30
CA CYS A 217 -12.77 -13.98 -0.57
C CYS A 217 -12.22 -15.24 -1.26
N GLU A 218 -13.02 -16.32 -1.33
CA GLU A 218 -12.67 -17.53 -2.08
C GLU A 218 -12.35 -17.28 -3.57
N PRO A 219 -13.05 -16.36 -4.30
CA PRO A 219 -12.69 -16.00 -5.66
C PRO A 219 -11.28 -15.40 -5.75
N LEU A 220 -10.95 -14.46 -4.86
CA LEU A 220 -9.64 -13.81 -4.78
C LEU A 220 -8.54 -14.85 -4.64
N TYR A 221 -8.72 -15.81 -3.73
CA TYR A 221 -7.78 -16.90 -3.53
C TYR A 221 -7.58 -17.75 -4.79
N SER A 222 -8.69 -18.09 -5.47
CA SER A 222 -8.65 -18.91 -6.67
C SER A 222 -7.94 -18.19 -7.82
N HIS A 223 -8.19 -16.89 -7.99
CA HIS A 223 -7.49 -16.07 -8.99
C HIS A 223 -6.01 -15.86 -8.64
N LEU A 224 -5.64 -15.69 -7.37
CA LEU A 224 -4.22 -15.64 -6.97
C LEU A 224 -3.48 -16.95 -7.31
N ILE A 225 -4.09 -18.11 -7.10
CA ILE A 225 -3.50 -19.39 -7.54
C ILE A 225 -3.31 -19.42 -9.07
N GLN A 226 -4.31 -18.97 -9.82
CA GLN A 226 -4.22 -18.90 -11.28
C GLN A 226 -3.13 -17.93 -11.74
N VAL A 227 -2.98 -16.78 -11.07
CA VAL A 227 -1.90 -15.82 -11.34
C VAL A 227 -0.54 -16.45 -11.07
N ALA A 228 -0.35 -17.15 -9.94
CA ALA A 228 0.92 -17.84 -9.64
C ALA A 228 1.29 -18.85 -10.75
N LEU A 229 0.36 -19.77 -11.08
CA LEU A 229 0.59 -20.78 -12.12
C LEU A 229 0.79 -20.15 -13.52
N GLY A 230 0.04 -19.10 -13.84
CA GLY A 230 0.16 -18.39 -15.11
C GLY A 230 1.47 -17.60 -15.22
N SER A 231 1.90 -16.94 -14.14
CA SER A 231 3.16 -16.21 -14.09
C SER A 231 4.37 -17.14 -14.19
N TRP A 232 4.28 -18.33 -13.59
CA TRP A 232 5.25 -19.41 -13.80
C TRP A 232 5.32 -19.82 -15.28
N ALA A 233 4.17 -20.12 -15.91
CA ALA A 233 4.11 -20.53 -17.31
C ALA A 233 4.61 -19.46 -18.29
N ASN A 234 4.53 -18.18 -17.92
CA ASN A 234 4.98 -17.04 -18.71
C ASN A 234 6.38 -16.54 -18.32
N GLU A 235 7.15 -17.30 -17.52
CA GLU A 235 8.51 -16.95 -17.09
C GLU A 235 8.61 -15.59 -16.33
N SER A 236 7.53 -15.19 -15.64
CA SER A 236 7.49 -13.97 -14.83
C SER A 236 7.78 -14.29 -13.36
N ALA A 237 9.06 -14.51 -13.06
CA ALA A 237 9.53 -14.93 -11.73
C ALA A 237 9.09 -13.96 -10.61
N GLU A 238 9.32 -12.66 -10.79
CA GLU A 238 8.98 -11.64 -9.78
C GLU A 238 7.48 -11.62 -9.42
N LEU A 239 6.59 -11.78 -10.41
CA LEU A 239 5.15 -11.82 -10.16
C LEU A 239 4.74 -13.14 -9.48
N CYS A 240 5.34 -14.25 -9.90
CA CYS A 240 5.07 -15.56 -9.31
C CYS A 240 5.47 -15.57 -7.83
N GLU A 241 6.70 -15.15 -7.51
CA GLU A 241 7.19 -15.03 -6.14
C GLU A 241 6.27 -14.16 -5.28
N ALA A 242 5.98 -12.93 -5.73
CA ALA A 242 5.11 -12.02 -5.00
C ALA A 242 3.71 -12.63 -4.74
N THR A 243 3.20 -13.42 -5.68
CA THR A 243 1.90 -14.10 -5.55
C THR A 243 1.97 -15.25 -4.55
N LEU A 244 3.04 -16.05 -4.56
CA LEU A 244 3.27 -17.13 -3.59
C LEU A 244 3.41 -16.59 -2.17
N GLU A 245 4.17 -15.52 -1.98
CA GLU A 245 4.27 -14.84 -0.69
C GLU A 245 2.90 -14.33 -0.23
N THR A 246 2.12 -13.73 -1.12
CA THR A 246 0.78 -13.23 -0.81
C THR A 246 -0.15 -14.36 -0.37
N LEU A 247 -0.16 -15.49 -1.09
CA LEU A 247 -0.93 -16.68 -0.73
C LEU A 247 -0.52 -17.20 0.65
N SER A 248 0.79 -17.22 0.95
CA SER A 248 1.30 -17.62 2.26
C SER A 248 0.78 -16.71 3.37
N HIS A 249 0.85 -15.38 3.20
CA HIS A 249 0.36 -14.42 4.19
C HIS A 249 -1.15 -14.57 4.45
N ILE A 250 -1.94 -14.76 3.40
CA ILE A 250 -3.40 -14.94 3.53
C ILE A 250 -3.72 -16.20 4.32
N LEU A 251 -3.08 -17.32 3.97
CA LEU A 251 -3.42 -18.62 4.55
C LEU A 251 -2.83 -18.83 5.94
N THR A 252 -1.75 -18.15 6.30
CA THR A 252 -1.13 -18.25 7.64
C THR A 252 -1.67 -17.23 8.64
N HIS A 253 -2.55 -16.33 8.19
CA HIS A 253 -3.17 -15.35 9.08
C HIS A 253 -3.97 -16.02 10.21
N PHE A 254 -3.88 -15.49 11.44
CA PHE A 254 -4.49 -16.10 12.63
C PHE A 254 -6.02 -16.26 12.54
N ASN A 255 -6.72 -15.39 11.80
CA ASN A 255 -8.17 -15.51 11.59
C ASN A 255 -8.59 -16.75 10.79
N THR A 256 -7.67 -17.42 10.09
CA THR A 256 -8.00 -18.59 9.25
C THR A 256 -8.41 -19.83 10.05
N PHE A 257 -7.98 -19.95 11.31
CA PHE A 257 -8.34 -21.07 12.19
C PHE A 257 -9.87 -21.19 12.43
N HIS A 258 -10.61 -20.10 12.29
CA HIS A 258 -12.07 -20.11 12.41
C HIS A 258 -12.78 -20.85 11.25
N TYR A 259 -12.06 -21.14 10.16
CA TYR A 259 -12.63 -21.66 8.91
C TYR A 259 -12.01 -23.00 8.50
N SER A 260 -11.85 -23.94 9.45
CA SER A 260 -11.09 -25.18 9.26
C SER A 260 -11.52 -26.03 8.04
N SER A 261 -12.82 -26.17 7.78
CA SER A 261 -13.33 -26.97 6.64
C SER A 261 -13.06 -26.30 5.29
N LEU A 262 -13.25 -24.99 5.22
CA LEU A 262 -12.95 -24.19 4.02
C LEU A 262 -11.45 -24.19 3.76
N LEU A 263 -10.64 -23.98 4.80
CA LEU A 263 -9.18 -23.99 4.70
C LEU A 263 -8.67 -25.30 4.11
N MET A 264 -9.22 -26.46 4.51
CA MET A 264 -8.86 -27.73 3.88
C MET A 264 -9.17 -27.74 2.38
N SER A 265 -10.35 -27.25 1.96
CA SER A 265 -10.68 -27.11 0.52
C SER A 265 -9.67 -26.21 -0.21
N LEU A 266 -9.29 -25.09 0.40
CA LEU A 266 -8.31 -24.16 -0.16
C LEU A 266 -6.90 -24.79 -0.26
N ILE A 267 -6.45 -25.52 0.76
CA ILE A 267 -5.20 -26.28 0.73
C ILE A 267 -5.19 -27.28 -0.43
N HIS A 268 -6.31 -27.97 -0.71
CA HIS A 268 -6.37 -28.85 -1.89
C HIS A 268 -6.24 -28.06 -3.20
N LYS A 269 -6.83 -26.86 -3.28
CA LYS A 269 -6.73 -25.98 -4.46
C LYS A 269 -5.32 -25.44 -4.71
N ILE A 270 -4.48 -25.28 -3.67
CA ILE A 270 -3.10 -24.80 -3.83
C ILE A 270 -2.12 -25.89 -4.24
N MET A 271 -2.48 -27.17 -4.10
CA MET A 271 -1.59 -28.29 -4.44
C MET A 271 -0.97 -28.23 -5.83
N PRO A 272 -1.64 -27.79 -6.91
CA PRO A 272 -1.03 -27.64 -8.23
C PRO A 272 0.21 -26.71 -8.24
N VAL A 273 0.32 -25.77 -7.29
CA VAL A 273 1.50 -24.89 -7.14
C VAL A 273 2.76 -25.70 -6.82
N ALA A 274 2.64 -26.87 -6.20
CA ALA A 274 3.78 -27.76 -5.94
C ALA A 274 4.50 -28.20 -7.23
N THR A 275 3.80 -28.23 -8.37
CA THR A 275 4.40 -28.58 -9.67
C THR A 275 5.48 -27.58 -10.10
N ILE A 276 5.45 -26.34 -9.60
CA ILE A 276 6.51 -25.35 -9.83
C ILE A 276 7.83 -25.86 -9.24
N ALA A 277 7.81 -26.35 -7.99
CA ALA A 277 8.99 -26.91 -7.35
C ALA A 277 9.49 -28.18 -8.07
N ASP A 278 8.58 -29.08 -8.47
CA ASP A 278 8.94 -30.30 -9.20
C ASP A 278 9.65 -29.99 -10.53
N ASN A 279 9.14 -29.00 -11.27
CA ASN A 279 9.74 -28.58 -12.54
C ASN A 279 11.09 -27.88 -12.32
N LEU A 280 11.19 -27.00 -11.32
CA LEU A 280 12.44 -26.31 -10.99
C LEU A 280 13.54 -27.29 -10.56
N GLN A 281 13.22 -28.31 -9.77
CA GLN A 281 14.18 -29.36 -9.41
C GLN A 281 14.73 -30.10 -10.63
N GLN A 282 13.90 -30.36 -11.65
CA GLN A 282 14.36 -30.99 -12.90
C GLN A 282 15.33 -30.06 -13.65
N ILE A 283 15.04 -28.75 -13.70
CA ILE A 283 15.91 -27.75 -14.33
C ILE A 283 17.27 -27.63 -13.60
N THR A 284 17.28 -27.75 -12.26
CA THR A 284 18.54 -27.80 -11.50
C THR A 284 19.43 -28.97 -11.93
N THR A 285 18.84 -30.12 -12.25
CA THR A 285 19.61 -31.30 -12.70
C THR A 285 20.15 -31.18 -14.13
N SER A 286 19.60 -30.30 -14.97
CA SER A 286 20.07 -30.06 -16.34
C SER A 286 21.17 -28.99 -16.46
N GLY A 287 21.49 -28.28 -15.38
CA GLY A 287 22.63 -27.35 -15.30
C GLY A 287 22.32 -25.88 -15.65
N GLU A 288 21.06 -25.53 -15.91
CA GLU A 288 20.60 -24.15 -16.20
C GLU A 288 19.88 -23.55 -14.97
N PHE A 289 20.61 -23.39 -13.86
CA PHE A 289 20.04 -22.85 -12.62
C PHE A 289 20.37 -21.36 -12.46
N THR A 290 19.36 -20.51 -12.60
CA THR A 290 19.45 -19.06 -12.41
C THR A 290 19.13 -18.66 -10.96
N GLU A 291 19.47 -17.43 -10.58
CA GLU A 291 19.12 -16.85 -9.27
C GLU A 291 17.59 -16.79 -9.10
N ASP A 292 16.86 -16.31 -10.12
CA ASP A 292 15.39 -16.28 -10.15
C ASP A 292 14.76 -17.66 -9.90
N ASN A 293 15.32 -18.72 -10.49
CA ASN A 293 14.85 -20.09 -10.27
C ASN A 293 15.05 -20.54 -8.82
N GLN A 294 16.13 -20.09 -8.18
CA GLN A 294 16.39 -20.35 -6.77
C GLN A 294 15.40 -19.64 -5.86
N GLU A 295 15.11 -18.37 -6.13
CA GLU A 295 14.14 -17.56 -5.39
C GLU A 295 12.73 -18.16 -5.49
N LEU A 296 12.30 -18.53 -6.71
CA LEU A 296 11.02 -19.20 -6.92
C LEU A 296 10.90 -20.54 -6.20
N LEU A 297 11.96 -21.35 -6.21
CA LEU A 297 11.99 -22.62 -5.51
C LEU A 297 11.87 -22.40 -3.99
N ALA A 298 12.61 -21.42 -3.45
CA ALA A 298 12.55 -21.03 -2.04
C ALA A 298 11.17 -20.50 -1.65
N ALA A 299 10.55 -19.65 -2.46
CA ALA A 299 9.21 -19.12 -2.23
C ALA A 299 8.14 -20.23 -2.24
N THR A 300 8.25 -21.17 -3.19
CA THR A 300 7.34 -22.32 -3.28
C THR A 300 7.44 -23.21 -2.05
N TYR A 301 8.65 -23.56 -1.60
CA TYR A 301 8.81 -24.33 -0.36
C TYR A 301 8.34 -23.56 0.86
N SER A 302 8.66 -22.27 0.94
CA SER A 302 8.27 -21.42 2.08
C SER A 302 6.76 -21.41 2.25
N LEU A 303 6.00 -21.29 1.16
CA LEU A 303 4.54 -21.41 1.17
C LEU A 303 4.08 -22.72 1.84
N PHE A 304 4.55 -23.89 1.37
CA PHE A 304 4.11 -25.18 1.90
C PHE A 304 4.59 -25.44 3.34
N ILE A 305 5.80 -24.99 3.69
CA ILE A 305 6.32 -25.07 5.06
C ILE A 305 5.44 -24.22 5.99
N SER A 306 5.18 -22.96 5.64
CA SER A 306 4.35 -22.06 6.45
C SER A 306 2.93 -22.60 6.63
N LEU A 307 2.35 -23.24 5.60
CA LEU A 307 1.06 -23.92 5.72
C LEU A 307 1.11 -25.12 6.66
N GLY A 308 2.14 -25.96 6.52
CA GLY A 308 2.36 -27.13 7.37
C GLY A 308 2.54 -26.76 8.84
N GLU A 309 3.32 -25.72 9.12
CA GLU A 309 3.57 -25.20 10.47
C GLU A 309 2.34 -24.56 11.10
N THR A 310 1.59 -23.76 10.32
CA THR A 310 0.41 -23.06 10.85
C THR A 310 -0.75 -24.02 11.10
N HIS A 311 -0.97 -24.97 10.19
CA HIS A 311 -2.17 -25.81 10.16
C HIS A 311 -1.90 -27.28 10.48
N THR A 312 -0.82 -27.58 11.21
CA THR A 312 -0.37 -28.95 11.49
C THR A 312 -1.49 -29.83 12.06
N SER A 313 -2.25 -29.32 13.02
CA SER A 313 -3.34 -30.07 13.66
C SER A 313 -4.48 -30.41 12.71
N LEU A 314 -4.80 -29.52 11.76
CA LEU A 314 -5.82 -29.75 10.75
C LEU A 314 -5.36 -30.77 9.70
N ILE A 315 -4.11 -30.68 9.27
CA ILE A 315 -3.52 -31.61 8.30
C ILE A 315 -3.45 -33.02 8.91
N GLN A 316 -3.06 -33.14 10.19
CA GLN A 316 -3.04 -34.42 10.91
C GLN A 316 -4.42 -35.08 11.02
N LEU A 317 -5.50 -34.31 11.08
CA LEU A 317 -6.87 -34.85 11.12
C LEU A 317 -7.37 -35.32 9.75
N ALA A 318 -6.72 -34.90 8.67
CA ALA A 318 -7.10 -35.23 7.30
C ALA A 318 -6.32 -36.42 6.71
N LEU A 319 -5.22 -36.81 7.35
CA LEU A 319 -4.40 -38.00 7.04
C LEU A 319 -4.95 -39.25 7.76
#